data_AF-A0A099V5K7-F1
#
_entry.id   AF-A0A099V5K7-F1
#
_cell.length_a   1.000
_cell.length_b   1.000
_cell.length_c   1.000
_cell.angle_alpha   90.00
_cell.angle_beta   90.00
_cell.angle_gamma   90.00
#
_symmetry.space_group_name_H-M   'P 1'
#
loop_
_entity.id
_entity.type
_entity.pdbx_description
1 polymer ?
#
loop_
_entity_poly.entity_id
_entity_poly.type
_entity_poly.pdbx_seq_one_letter_code
_entity_poly.pdbx_strand_id
1 'polypeptide(L)'
;MGLVLNAIGNILSWVITLYCWVIFISAILHLARADPYSQLMDILNRLTYPAYSFVKRFVKTEFNGLELAPLIIILVLQFINLTLVRFLLAFH
;
A
#
# COMPACT_ATOMS: atom_id res chain seq x y z
N MET A 1 -1.70 -5.15 -30.21
CA MET A 1 -1.31 -5.77 -28.93
C MET A 1 -1.06 -4.73 -27.82
N GLY A 2 -0.46 -3.57 -28.11
CA GLY A 2 -0.14 -2.54 -27.11
C GLY A 2 -1.33 -1.92 -26.36
N LEU A 3 -2.52 -1.82 -26.95
CA LEU A 3 -3.70 -1.24 -26.26
C LEU A 3 -4.13 -2.04 -25.01
N VAL A 4 -4.12 -3.37 -25.10
CA VAL A 4 -4.52 -4.23 -23.97
C VAL A 4 -3.47 -4.17 -22.86
N LEU A 5 -2.18 -4.22 -23.21
CA LEU A 5 -1.09 -4.06 -22.24
C LEU A 5 -1.14 -2.69 -21.55
N ASN A 6 -1.42 -1.62 -22.31
CA ASN A 6 -1.58 -0.28 -21.76
C ASN A 6 -2.78 -0.17 -20.81
N ALA A 7 -3.92 -0.77 -21.16
CA ALA A 7 -5.08 -0.81 -20.28
C ALA A 7 -4.76 -1.55 -18.98
N ILE A 8 -4.10 -2.71 -19.06
CA ILE A 8 -3.69 -3.49 -17.88
C ILE A 8 -2.71 -2.70 -17.01
N GLY A 9 -1.69 -2.08 -17.61
CA GLY A 9 -0.73 -1.25 -16.90
C GLY A 9 -1.41 -0.10 -16.15
N ASN A 10 -2.33 0.61 -16.82
CA ASN A 10 -3.08 1.70 -16.20
C ASN A 10 -3.95 1.22 -15.03
N ILE A 11 -4.71 0.14 -15.21
CA ILE A 11 -5.53 -0.43 -14.12
C ILE A 11 -4.64 -0.82 -12.93
N LEU A 12 -3.50 -1.44 -13.20
CA LEU A 12 -2.55 -1.82 -12.16
C LEU A 12 -2.01 -0.60 -11.40
N SER A 13 -1.66 0.49 -12.10
CA SER A 13 -1.26 1.75 -11.46
C SER A 13 -2.35 2.30 -10.55
N TRP A 14 -3.61 2.29 -11.02
CA TRP A 14 -4.75 2.74 -10.23
C TRP A 14 -4.94 1.91 -8.96
N VAL A 15 -4.86 0.58 -9.06
CA VAL A 15 -4.97 -0.33 -7.91
C VAL A 15 -3.85 -0.07 -6.91
N ILE A 16 -2.60 0.04 -7.36
CA ILE A 16 -1.46 0.33 -6.48
C ILE A 16 -1.66 1.69 -5.78
N THR A 17 -2.08 2.71 -6.53
CA THR A 17 -2.31 4.07 -6.00
C THR A 17 -3.42 4.06 -4.95
N LEU A 18 -4.55 3.39 -5.23
CA LEU A 18 -5.63 3.23 -4.27
C LEU A 18 -5.18 2.48 -3.00
N TYR A 19 -4.39 1.41 -3.15
CA TYR A 19 -3.89 0.67 -2.01
C TYR A 19 -2.94 1.51 -1.13
N CYS A 20 -2.09 2.34 -1.75
CA CYS A 20 -1.29 3.34 -1.04
C CYS A 20 -2.17 4.30 -0.21
N TRP A 21 -3.27 4.79 -0.78
CA TRP A 21 -4.22 5.65 -0.04
C TRP A 21 -4.86 4.94 1.15
N VAL A 22 -5.26 3.68 1.01
CA VAL A 22 -5.82 2.88 2.11
C VAL A 22 -4.80 2.74 3.26
N ILE A 23 -3.55 2.43 2.94
CA ILE A 23 -2.47 2.33 3.93
C ILE A 23 -2.21 3.68 4.61
N PHE A 24 -2.20 4.76 3.82
CA PHE A 24 -1.99 6.11 4.34
C PHE A 24 -3.09 6.52 5.32
N ILE A 25 -4.36 6.29 4.99
CA ILE A 25 -5.50 6.56 5.87
C ILE A 25 -5.42 5.71 7.14
N SER A 26 -5.13 4.41 7.01
CA SER A 26 -4.92 3.51 8.16
C SER A 26 -3.83 4.03 9.10
N ALA A 27 -2.70 4.50 8.55
CA ALA A 27 -1.60 5.05 9.34
C ALA A 27 -2.01 6.32 10.11
N ILE A 28 -2.76 7.23 9.47
CA ILE A 28 -3.29 8.42 10.13
C ILE A 28 -4.26 8.05 11.26
N LEU A 29 -5.16 7.10 11.02
CA LEU A 29 -6.13 6.66 12.02
C LEU A 29 -5.46 6.01 13.23
N HIS A 30 -4.42 5.19 13.02
CA HIS A 30 -3.60 4.66 14.11
C HIS A 30 -2.87 5.77 14.85
N LEU A 31 -2.25 6.72 14.14
CA LEU A 31 -1.54 7.84 14.76
C LEU A 31 -2.47 8.75 15.57
N ALA A 32 -3.70 8.95 15.09
CA ALA A 32 -4.74 9.72 15.76
C ALA A 32 -5.37 8.99 16.97
N ARG A 33 -4.94 7.75 17.26
CA ARG A 33 -5.50 6.89 18.31
C ARG A 33 -7.02 6.68 18.14
N ALA A 34 -7.46 6.45 16.90
CA ALA A 34 -8.86 6.18 16.60
C ALA A 34 -9.36 4.91 17.31
N ASP A 35 -10.64 4.87 17.67
CA ASP A 35 -11.24 3.77 18.42
C ASP A 35 -11.08 2.41 17.71
N PRO A 36 -10.41 1.43 18.34
CA PRO A 36 -10.09 0.15 17.72
C PRO A 36 -11.31 -0.75 17.50
N TYR A 37 -12.45 -0.46 18.16
CA TYR A 37 -13.68 -1.25 18.09
C TYR A 37 -14.64 -0.78 16.99
N SER A 38 -14.22 0.14 16.13
CA SER A 38 -15.03 0.60 15.00
C SER A 38 -14.92 -0.34 13.80
N GLN A 39 -16.05 -0.63 13.16
CA GLN A 39 -16.14 -1.56 12.02
C GLN A 39 -15.25 -1.15 10.84
N LEU A 40 -15.00 0.16 10.67
CA LEU A 40 -14.08 0.70 9.66
C LEU A 40 -12.63 0.33 9.96
N MET A 41 -12.20 0.46 11.22
CA MET A 41 -10.83 0.12 11.63
C MET A 41 -10.55 -1.37 11.42
N ASP A 42 -11.52 -2.25 11.70
CA ASP A 42 -11.40 -3.69 11.42
C ASP A 42 -11.20 -4.00 9.94
N ILE A 43 -11.95 -3.32 9.06
CA ILE A 43 -11.83 -3.49 7.60
C ILE A 43 -10.46 -3.00 7.12
N LEU A 44 -10.06 -1.79 7.53
CA LEU A 44 -8.75 -1.21 7.20
C LEU A 44 -7.61 -2.10 7.71
N ASN A 45 -7.69 -2.59 8.94
CA ASN A 45 -6.71 -3.50 9.50
C ASN A 45 -6.66 -4.80 8.73
N ARG A 46 -7.80 -5.42 8.38
CA ARG A 46 -7.80 -6.64 7.55
C ARG A 46 -7.17 -6.44 6.18
N LEU A 47 -7.39 -5.29 5.54
CA LEU A 47 -6.83 -4.97 4.22
C LEU A 47 -5.33 -4.68 4.27
N THR A 48 -4.86 -4.08 5.35
CA THR A 48 -3.46 -3.66 5.49
C THR A 48 -2.59 -4.68 6.21
N TYR A 49 -3.17 -5.55 7.05
CA TYR A 49 -2.50 -6.63 7.78
C TYR A 49 -1.59 -7.52 6.92
N PRO A 50 -1.98 -8.01 5.73
CA PRO A 50 -1.08 -8.84 4.92
C PRO A 50 0.19 -8.07 4.50
N ALA A 51 0.08 -6.79 4.15
CA ALA A 51 1.25 -5.97 3.80
C ALA A 51 2.08 -5.61 5.04
N TYR A 52 1.44 -5.23 6.14
CA TYR A 52 2.12 -4.94 7.41
C TYR A 52 2.85 -6.16 7.97
N SER A 53 2.22 -7.33 7.98
CA SER A 53 2.82 -8.58 8.46
C SER A 53 4.02 -8.99 7.59
N PHE A 54 3.94 -8.80 6.27
CA PHE A 54 5.06 -9.03 5.37
C PHE A 54 6.24 -8.14 5.73
N VAL A 55 6.04 -6.83 5.89
CA VAL A 55 7.13 -5.90 6.24
C VAL A 55 7.68 -6.15 7.64
N LYS A 56 6.80 -6.38 8.63
CA LYS A 56 7.18 -6.68 10.02
C LYS A 56 8.02 -7.96 10.13
N ARG A 57 7.93 -8.88 9.15
CA ARG A 57 8.76 -10.08 9.08
C ARG A 57 10.22 -9.79 8.70
N PHE A 58 10.47 -8.77 7.87
CA PHE A 58 11.82 -8.43 7.42
C PHE A 58 12.46 -7.34 8.27
N VAL A 59 11.66 -6.43 8.82
CA VAL A 59 12.12 -5.30 9.62
C VAL A 59 11.26 -5.20 10.87
N LYS A 60 11.90 -5.20 12.06
CA LYS A 60 11.22 -4.79 13.30
C LYS A 60 10.97 -3.29 13.21
N THR A 61 9.79 -2.89 12.72
CA THR A 61 9.41 -1.50 12.47
C THR A 61 8.73 -0.81 13.64
N GLU A 62 8.63 -1.49 14.80
CA GLU A 62 7.99 -0.94 15.99
C GLU A 62 9.02 -0.14 16.78
N PHE A 63 9.00 1.19 16.60
CA PHE A 63 9.78 2.12 17.39
C PHE A 63 8.84 3.00 18.21
N ASN A 64 8.71 2.69 19.51
CA ASN A 64 8.14 3.59 20.50
C ASN A 64 6.71 4.11 20.19
N GLY A 65 5.86 3.27 19.58
CA GLY A 65 4.48 3.61 19.20
C GLY A 65 4.32 4.30 17.83
N LEU A 66 5.43 4.56 17.12
CA LEU A 66 5.41 4.99 15.72
C LEU A 66 5.67 3.77 14.83
N GLU A 67 4.68 3.39 14.02
CA GLU A 67 4.84 2.35 13.01
C GLU A 67 5.46 2.95 11.75
N LEU A 68 6.71 2.59 11.45
CA LEU A 68 7.36 2.96 10.16
C LEU A 68 6.93 2.06 8.99
N ALA A 69 6.21 0.98 9.29
CA ALA A 69 5.74 0.03 8.30
C ALA A 69 4.91 0.67 7.17
N PRO A 70 3.97 1.62 7.41
CA PRO A 70 3.15 2.20 6.34
C PRO A 70 4.00 2.95 5.32
N LEU A 71 5.01 3.70 5.79
CA LEU A 71 5.95 4.41 4.95
C LEU A 71 6.72 3.45 4.03
N ILE A 72 7.26 2.37 4.60
CA ILE A 72 8.02 1.37 3.86
C ILE A 72 7.14 0.70 2.80
N ILE A 73 5.91 0.31 3.16
CA ILE A 73 4.98 -0.32 2.22
C ILE A 73 4.66 0.63 1.06
N ILE A 74 4.32 1.89 1.36
CA ILE A 74 4.03 2.89 0.32
C ILE A 74 5.24 3.05 -0.59
N LEU A 75 6.45 3.12 -0.05
CA LEU A 75 7.68 3.27 -0.84
C LEU A 75 7.91 2.07 -1.77
N VAL A 76 7.74 0.85 -1.27
CA VAL A 76 7.85 -0.38 -2.09
C VAL A 76 6.77 -0.43 -3.18
N LEU A 77 5.53 -0.08 -2.84
CA LEU A 77 4.44 -0.03 -3.80
C LEU A 77 4.69 1.01 -4.90
N GLN A 78 5.18 2.20 -4.53
CA GLN A 78 5.53 3.23 -5.51
C GLN A 78 6.71 2.79 -6.37
N PHE A 79 7.69 2.10 -5.82
CA PHE A 79 8.78 1.51 -6.60
C PHE A 79 8.25 0.50 -7.63
N ILE A 80 7.33 -0.38 -7.24
CA ILE A 80 6.68 -1.33 -8.15
C ILE A 80 5.90 -0.58 -9.24
N ASN A 81 5.15 0.46 -8.87
CA ASN A 81 4.39 1.26 -9.83
C ASN A 81 5.32 1.94 -10.84
N LEU A 82 6.37 2.60 -10.36
CA LEU A 82 7.32 3.31 -11.23
C LEU A 82 8.15 2.37 -12.10
N THR A 83 8.35 1.12 -11.70
CA THR A 83 9.18 0.17 -12.46
C THR A 83 8.33 -0.74 -13.31
N LEU A 84 7.52 -1.61 -12.69
CA LEU A 84 6.75 -2.64 -13.39
C LEU A 84 5.66 -2.04 -14.28
N VAL A 85 4.91 -1.05 -13.78
CA VAL A 85 3.85 -0.44 -14.58
C VAL A 85 4.42 0.41 -15.70
N ARG A 86 5.44 1.25 -15.44
CA ARG A 86 6.06 2.02 -16.52
C ARG A 86 6.73 1.12 -17.55
N PHE A 87 7.32 0.00 -17.15
CA PHE A 87 7.83 -1.01 -18.08
C PHE A 87 6.72 -1.54 -18.98
N LEU A 88 5.58 -1.96 -18.40
CA LEU A 88 4.42 -2.43 -19.17
C LEU A 88 3.84 -1.37 -20.13
N LEU A 89 3.84 -0.09 -19.73
CA LEU A 89 3.37 1.03 -20.56
C LEU A 89 4.38 1.47 -21.62
N ALA A 90 5.67 1.13 -21.46
CA ALA A 90 6.74 1.51 -22.38
C ALA A 90 6.82 0.60 -23.62
N PHE A 91 6.26 -0.62 -23.56
CA PHE A 91 6.09 -1.47 -24.75
C PHE A 91 4.97 -0.91 -25.62
N HIS A 92 5.35 -0.09 -26.62
CA HIS A 92 4.45 0.41 -27.66
C HIS A 92 4.06 -0.69 -28.66
#